data_AF-A0A3T0KSR6-F1
#
_entry.id   AF-A0A3T0KSR6-F1
#
_cell.length_a   1.000
_cell.length_b   1.000
_cell.length_c   1.000
_cell.angle_alpha   90.00
_cell.angle_beta   90.00
_cell.angle_gamma   90.00
#
_symmetry.space_group_name_H-M   'P 1'
#
loop_
_entity.id
_entity.type
_entity.pdbx_description
1 polymer ?
#
loop_
_entity_poly.entity_id
_entity_poly.type
_entity_poly.pdbx_seq_one_letter_code
_entity_poly.pdbx_strand_id
1 'polypeptide(L)'
;MKIRLIQTPILLLALILTACNNNDTGTKDNSLQEENSFGVKSGEYAEIGSGAHLVKFPEDLEKGIIFATYDRGTIHENIYVNSRKAIEAVQNGEELPSGTVITLEGFRDGELEHYLVMEKRTGWGSQYSPDERTGEWEFQAFTPDREVMADGIGGQAIGGCYTCHANQERNQYMNSFDQMKEFDLEEFTQLKNNSTETPIAAIHTEDWKVSELFTQMINSKDVNKVESNVIDGEEKAEIIQDILLNMYLTHYLQKFES
;
A
#
# COMPACT_ATOMS: atom_id res chain seq x y z
N MET A 1 -42.45 57.40 -53.28
CA MET A 1 -42.25 56.83 -54.64
C MET A 1 -41.67 57.92 -55.53
N LYS A 2 -40.55 57.65 -56.24
CA LYS A 2 -39.73 58.54 -57.12
C LYS A 2 -38.87 59.56 -56.33
N ILE A 3 -37.57 59.40 -56.06
CA ILE A 3 -36.32 59.06 -56.79
C ILE A 3 -35.84 60.15 -57.80
N ARG A 4 -34.60 60.61 -57.54
CA ARG A 4 -33.52 61.15 -58.41
C ARG A 4 -33.26 62.66 -58.29
N LEU A 5 -32.19 63.07 -57.60
CA LEU A 5 -30.74 63.07 -57.94
C LEU A 5 -30.34 64.42 -58.54
N ILE A 6 -29.69 65.25 -57.72
CA ILE A 6 -29.05 66.51 -58.10
C ILE A 6 -27.62 66.21 -58.58
N GLN A 7 -27.22 67.03 -59.56
CA GLN A 7 -25.99 67.02 -60.33
C GLN A 7 -24.69 67.05 -59.50
N THR A 8 -23.71 66.30 -59.99
CA THR A 8 -22.24 66.41 -59.82
C THR A 8 -21.67 67.80 -60.18
N PRO A 9 -20.37 68.16 -59.98
CA PRO A 9 -19.25 67.51 -59.25
C PRO A 9 -18.33 68.49 -58.45
N ILE A 10 -17.19 67.95 -57.96
CA ILE A 10 -15.88 68.59 -57.66
C ILE A 10 -15.74 69.40 -56.34
N LEU A 11 -14.85 68.96 -55.42
CA LEU A 11 -13.47 69.50 -55.25
C LEU A 11 -12.91 69.39 -53.81
N LEU A 12 -11.68 68.86 -53.72
CA LEU A 12 -10.63 68.99 -52.67
C LEU A 12 -10.90 68.36 -51.28
N LEU A 13 -10.21 67.28 -50.90
CA LEU A 13 -8.82 67.20 -50.40
C LEU A 13 -8.72 67.57 -48.90
N ALA A 14 -8.61 66.56 -48.03
CA ALA A 14 -7.39 66.25 -47.26
C ALA A 14 -7.68 65.40 -46.00
N LEU A 15 -6.66 64.60 -45.62
CA LEU A 15 -6.27 64.23 -44.24
C LEU A 15 -7.18 63.22 -43.48
N ILE A 16 -6.73 62.16 -42.81
CA ILE A 16 -5.41 61.64 -42.39
C ILE A 16 -5.48 60.10 -42.41
N LEU A 17 -4.41 59.42 -42.82
CA LEU A 17 -4.21 57.99 -42.62
C LEU A 17 -3.79 57.71 -41.18
N THR A 18 -4.54 56.88 -40.46
CA THR A 18 -3.95 55.99 -39.46
C THR A 18 -4.66 54.65 -39.56
N ALA A 19 -3.89 53.66 -40.01
CA ALA A 19 -4.32 52.33 -40.28
C ALA A 19 -4.51 51.55 -38.98
N CYS A 20 -5.69 50.96 -38.82
CA CYS A 20 -5.85 49.66 -38.17
C CYS A 20 -6.60 48.80 -39.19
N ASN A 21 -5.85 48.00 -39.93
CA ASN A 21 -6.36 47.01 -40.88
C ASN A 21 -6.21 45.66 -40.15
N ASN A 22 -7.31 45.06 -39.66
CA ASN A 22 -8.21 44.13 -40.38
C ASN A 22 -7.59 42.72 -40.44
N ASN A 23 -8.30 41.61 -40.20
CA ASN A 23 -9.69 41.31 -40.48
C ASN A 23 -10.29 40.27 -39.52
N ASP A 24 -11.60 40.43 -39.33
CA ASP A 24 -12.61 39.46 -38.94
C ASP A 24 -12.60 38.15 -39.75
N THR A 25 -12.97 37.04 -39.09
CA THR A 25 -14.12 36.19 -39.41
C THR A 25 -14.40 35.39 -38.12
N GLY A 26 -15.58 35.35 -37.48
CA GLY A 26 -16.94 35.41 -37.96
C GLY A 26 -17.55 34.02 -37.83
N THR A 27 -18.17 33.69 -36.69
CA THR A 27 -19.39 32.85 -36.55
C THR A 27 -19.78 32.80 -35.06
N LYS A 28 -21.03 33.17 -34.76
CA LYS A 28 -21.69 32.91 -33.48
C LYS A 28 -22.27 31.50 -33.53
N ASP A 29 -21.98 30.67 -32.52
CA ASP A 29 -22.98 29.74 -32.01
C ASP A 29 -22.76 29.49 -30.51
N ASN A 30 -23.86 29.34 -29.79
CA ASN A 30 -23.95 29.33 -28.34
C ASN A 30 -23.57 27.98 -27.70
N SER A 31 -23.22 28.06 -26.41
CA SER A 31 -23.11 26.99 -25.41
C SER A 31 -21.82 26.16 -25.42
N LEU A 32 -20.94 26.36 -24.43
CA LEU A 32 -20.97 25.65 -23.15
C LEU A 32 -19.96 26.32 -22.19
N GLN A 33 -20.42 26.43 -20.94
CA GLN A 33 -19.75 26.69 -19.67
C GLN A 33 -18.27 27.09 -19.66
N GLU A 34 -18.05 28.26 -19.04
CA GLU A 34 -16.93 28.51 -18.14
C GLU A 34 -16.70 27.30 -17.22
N GLU A 35 -15.74 26.45 -17.56
CA GLU A 35 -14.98 25.79 -16.51
C GLU A 35 -13.95 26.80 -16.04
N ASN A 36 -14.03 27.11 -14.76
CA ASN A 36 -13.03 27.80 -14.00
C ASN A 36 -11.68 27.11 -14.22
N SER A 37 -10.94 27.59 -15.22
CA SER A 37 -9.50 27.61 -15.17
C SER A 37 -9.14 28.36 -13.90
N PHE A 38 -8.95 27.61 -12.81
CA PHE A 38 -8.09 28.03 -11.74
C PHE A 38 -6.71 28.18 -12.39
N GLY A 39 -6.50 29.35 -12.98
CA GLY A 39 -5.20 29.86 -13.35
C GLY A 39 -4.39 29.99 -12.07
N VAL A 40 -3.79 28.88 -11.64
CA VAL A 40 -2.64 28.93 -10.77
C VAL A 40 -1.49 29.29 -11.68
N LYS A 41 -0.99 30.50 -11.44
CA LYS A 41 0.27 31.01 -11.97
C LYS A 41 1.30 29.89 -11.97
N SER A 42 2.14 29.83 -13.01
CA SER A 42 3.36 29.03 -13.09
C SER A 42 4.27 29.32 -11.89
N GLY A 43 3.94 28.74 -10.74
CA GLY A 43 4.81 28.45 -9.64
C GLY A 43 5.28 27.02 -9.88
N GLU A 44 6.59 26.85 -9.89
CA GLU A 44 7.27 25.58 -10.07
C GLU A 44 6.67 24.54 -9.11
N TYR A 45 6.07 23.47 -9.65
CA TYR A 45 5.66 22.32 -8.85
C TYR A 45 6.90 21.70 -8.21
N ALA A 46 6.76 21.17 -7.01
CA ALA A 46 7.84 20.44 -6.36
C ALA A 46 8.13 19.14 -7.13
N GLU A 47 9.39 18.67 -7.06
CA GLU A 47 9.77 17.37 -7.59
C GLU A 47 8.99 16.25 -6.88
N ILE A 48 8.46 15.31 -7.66
CA ILE A 48 7.71 14.17 -7.13
C ILE A 48 8.58 13.35 -6.16
N GLY A 49 8.02 12.98 -5.02
CA GLY A 49 8.77 12.29 -3.97
C GLY A 49 9.57 13.18 -3.02
N SER A 50 9.62 14.50 -3.24
CA SER A 50 10.25 15.42 -2.28
C SER A 50 9.60 15.39 -0.88
N GLY A 51 8.34 14.96 -0.78
CA GLY A 51 7.61 14.72 0.47
C GLY A 51 7.88 13.38 1.16
N ALA A 52 8.71 12.49 0.60
CA ALA A 52 8.98 11.16 1.17
C ALA A 52 9.49 11.19 2.62
N HIS A 53 10.22 12.24 2.99
CA HIS A 53 10.73 12.43 4.35
C HIS A 53 9.65 12.66 5.41
N LEU A 54 8.41 12.97 4.99
CA LEU A 54 7.26 13.16 5.87
C LEU A 54 6.74 11.82 6.41
N VAL A 55 6.83 10.76 5.60
CA VAL A 55 6.41 9.41 5.98
C VAL A 55 7.45 8.80 6.92
N LYS A 56 6.98 8.24 8.03
CA LYS A 56 7.82 7.57 9.04
C LYS A 56 7.53 6.07 9.07
N PHE A 57 8.49 5.30 9.56
CA PHE A 57 8.25 3.89 9.83
C PHE A 57 7.15 3.78 10.90
N PRO A 58 6.11 2.95 10.71
CA PRO A 58 5.04 2.79 11.69
C PRO A 58 5.56 2.12 12.98
N GLU A 59 5.45 2.82 14.11
CA GLU A 59 5.92 2.33 15.42
C GLU A 59 5.23 1.03 15.87
N ASP A 60 3.96 0.85 15.46
CA ASP A 60 3.06 -0.22 15.88
C ASP A 60 2.71 -1.18 14.72
N LEU A 61 3.66 -1.46 13.82
CA LEU A 61 3.42 -2.32 12.64
C LEU A 61 2.82 -3.68 13.02
N GLU A 62 3.28 -4.27 14.11
CA GLU A 62 2.82 -5.55 14.63
C GLU A 62 1.35 -5.55 15.09
N LYS A 63 0.77 -4.36 15.33
CA LYS A 63 -0.66 -4.20 15.63
C LYS A 63 -1.50 -3.97 14.36
N GLY A 64 -0.84 -3.80 13.22
CA GLY A 64 -1.46 -3.64 11.92
C GLY A 64 -2.26 -4.87 11.51
N ILE A 65 -3.25 -4.65 10.66
CA ILE A 65 -4.09 -5.72 10.08
C ILE A 65 -3.47 -6.09 8.74
N ILE A 66 -2.97 -7.33 8.62
CA ILE A 66 -2.59 -7.88 7.32
C ILE A 66 -3.89 -8.12 6.54
N PHE A 67 -4.13 -7.33 5.50
CA PHE A 67 -5.34 -7.42 4.69
C PHE A 67 -5.09 -8.02 3.29
N ALA A 68 -3.82 -8.14 2.89
CA ALA A 68 -3.43 -8.81 1.67
C ALA A 68 -2.06 -9.48 1.84
N THR A 69 -1.90 -10.64 1.20
CA THR A 69 -0.62 -11.34 1.08
C THR A 69 -0.45 -11.76 -0.38
N TYR A 70 0.75 -11.60 -0.94
CA TYR A 70 1.07 -12.02 -2.30
C TYR A 70 2.28 -12.94 -2.33
N ASP A 71 2.13 -14.08 -2.99
CA ASP A 71 3.21 -15.05 -3.25
C ASP A 71 3.47 -15.17 -4.75
N ARG A 72 4.69 -14.80 -5.18
CA ARG A 72 5.07 -14.71 -6.59
C ARG A 72 6.49 -15.20 -6.81
N GLY A 73 6.64 -16.51 -7.04
CA GLY A 73 7.96 -17.13 -7.21
C GLY A 73 8.72 -17.10 -5.88
N THR A 74 9.84 -16.38 -5.84
CA THR A 74 10.64 -16.21 -4.61
C THR A 74 10.24 -14.98 -3.80
N ILE A 75 9.27 -14.19 -4.29
CA ILE A 75 8.77 -12.99 -3.64
C ILE A 75 7.58 -13.36 -2.75
N HIS A 76 7.62 -12.92 -1.51
CA HIS A 76 6.49 -12.95 -0.57
C HIS A 76 6.27 -11.53 -0.03
N GLU A 77 5.02 -11.09 0.06
CA GLU A 77 4.68 -9.75 0.54
C GLU A 77 3.49 -9.81 1.49
N ASN A 78 3.62 -9.16 2.66
CA ASN A 78 2.50 -8.91 3.56
C ASN A 78 2.14 -7.44 3.53
N ILE A 79 0.86 -7.12 3.37
CA ILE A 79 0.37 -5.73 3.33
C ILE A 79 -0.51 -5.46 4.54
N TYR A 80 0.00 -4.57 5.38
CA TYR A 80 -0.61 -4.14 6.63
C TYR A 80 -1.36 -2.83 6.41
N VAL A 81 -2.46 -2.65 7.15
CA VAL A 81 -3.09 -1.35 7.38
C VAL A 81 -3.16 -1.07 8.88
N ASN A 82 -2.87 0.17 9.27
CA ASN A 82 -2.82 0.55 10.69
C ASN A 82 -4.19 0.67 11.38
N SER A 83 -5.29 0.58 10.63
CA SER A 83 -6.61 0.93 11.16
C SER A 83 -7.73 0.10 10.56
N ARG A 84 -8.56 -0.50 11.43
CA ARG A 84 -9.85 -1.09 11.03
C ARG A 84 -10.74 -0.09 10.32
N LYS A 85 -10.74 1.18 10.76
CA LYS A 85 -11.56 2.24 10.18
C LYS A 85 -11.23 2.47 8.70
N ALA A 86 -9.99 2.22 8.28
CA ALA A 86 -9.60 2.31 6.87
C ALA A 86 -10.29 1.21 6.04
N ILE A 87 -10.32 -0.02 6.55
CA ILE A 87 -11.00 -1.15 5.90
C ILE A 87 -12.51 -0.86 5.79
N GLU A 88 -13.13 -0.42 6.89
CA GLU A 88 -14.55 -0.06 6.92
C GLU A 88 -14.88 1.06 5.91
N ALA A 89 -14.03 2.09 5.80
CA ALA A 89 -14.21 3.17 4.83
C ALA A 89 -14.20 2.61 3.39
N VAL A 90 -13.24 1.76 3.03
CA VAL A 90 -13.17 1.13 1.71
C VAL A 90 -14.41 0.27 1.43
N GLN A 91 -14.86 -0.52 2.40
CA GLN A 91 -16.05 -1.37 2.27
C GLN A 91 -17.34 -0.57 2.09
N ASN A 92 -17.43 0.60 2.71
CA ASN A 92 -18.56 1.52 2.59
C ASN A 92 -18.48 2.42 1.35
N GLY A 93 -17.40 2.34 0.56
CA GLY A 93 -17.17 3.23 -0.59
C GLY A 93 -16.83 4.67 -0.19
N GLU A 94 -16.35 4.86 1.04
CA GLU A 94 -15.92 6.14 1.58
C GLU A 94 -14.44 6.40 1.29
N GLU A 95 -14.02 7.67 1.39
CA GLU A 95 -12.61 8.03 1.32
C GLU A 95 -11.86 7.52 2.55
N LEU A 96 -10.66 7.02 2.34
CA LEU A 96 -9.75 6.60 3.40
C LEU A 96 -9.44 7.78 4.33
N PRO A 97 -9.56 7.59 5.65
CA PRO A 97 -9.32 8.66 6.59
C PRO A 97 -7.86 9.11 6.55
N SER A 98 -7.64 10.41 6.72
CA SER A 98 -6.31 10.96 7.03
C SER A 98 -5.71 10.25 8.24
N GLY A 99 -4.43 9.88 8.14
CA GLY A 99 -3.74 9.01 9.10
C GLY A 99 -3.81 7.52 8.77
N THR A 100 -4.40 7.14 7.63
CA THR A 100 -4.24 5.77 7.10
C THR A 100 -2.78 5.57 6.69
N VAL A 101 -2.18 4.51 7.23
CA VAL A 101 -0.84 4.03 6.88
C VAL A 101 -0.98 2.62 6.35
N ILE A 102 -0.43 2.38 5.16
CA ILE A 102 -0.33 1.06 4.55
C ILE A 102 1.14 0.72 4.41
N THR A 103 1.51 -0.47 4.86
CA THR A 103 2.89 -0.94 4.85
C THR A 103 2.97 -2.27 4.15
N LEU A 104 3.81 -2.35 3.13
CA LEU A 104 4.20 -3.60 2.49
C LEU A 104 5.52 -4.05 3.14
N GLU A 105 5.53 -5.27 3.66
CA GLU A 105 6.71 -5.99 4.11
C GLU A 105 7.09 -6.98 3.02
N GLY A 106 8.24 -6.75 2.36
CA GLY A 106 8.66 -7.47 1.17
C GLY A 106 9.82 -8.42 1.44
N PHE A 107 9.63 -9.69 1.08
CA PHE A 107 10.61 -10.75 1.24
C PHE A 107 11.06 -11.28 -0.12
N ARG A 108 12.32 -11.73 -0.18
CA ARG A 108 12.90 -12.44 -1.32
C ARG A 108 13.67 -13.65 -0.82
N ASP A 109 13.37 -14.82 -1.38
CA ASP A 109 14.00 -16.09 -1.00
C ASP A 109 13.87 -16.39 0.51
N GLY A 110 12.77 -15.94 1.13
CA GLY A 110 12.50 -16.08 2.56
C GLY A 110 13.15 -15.04 3.46
N GLU A 111 13.98 -14.15 2.91
CA GLU A 111 14.66 -13.10 3.65
C GLU A 111 13.95 -11.75 3.47
N LEU A 112 13.83 -10.98 4.55
CA LEU A 112 13.24 -9.64 4.51
C LEU A 112 14.15 -8.70 3.71
N GLU A 113 13.62 -8.11 2.64
CA GLU A 113 14.38 -7.23 1.74
C GLU A 113 14.16 -5.75 2.07
N HIS A 114 12.90 -5.36 2.35
CA HIS A 114 12.54 -3.96 2.59
C HIS A 114 11.12 -3.81 3.15
N TYR A 115 10.82 -2.59 3.60
CA TYR A 115 9.45 -2.13 3.83
C TYR A 115 9.12 -0.96 2.89
N LEU A 116 7.92 -0.96 2.31
CA LEU A 116 7.38 0.21 1.61
C LEU A 116 6.18 0.75 2.38
N VAL A 117 6.20 2.04 2.69
CA VAL A 117 5.13 2.68 3.46
C VAL A 117 4.50 3.77 2.59
N MET A 118 3.17 3.76 2.52
CA MET A 118 2.39 4.88 2.02
C MET A 118 1.49 5.40 3.12
N GLU A 119 1.44 6.72 3.25
CA GLU A 119 0.67 7.40 4.30
C GLU A 119 -0.16 8.53 3.70
N LYS A 120 -1.44 8.56 4.07
CA LYS A 120 -2.37 9.61 3.66
C LYS A 120 -2.48 10.65 4.77
N ARG A 121 -2.23 11.93 4.46
CA ARG A 121 -2.51 13.04 5.39
C ARG A 121 -3.15 14.22 4.66
N THR A 122 -4.17 14.79 5.30
CA THR A 122 -4.85 15.98 4.80
C THR A 122 -3.87 17.09 4.43
N GLY A 123 -3.94 17.56 3.18
CA GLY A 123 -3.11 18.62 2.62
C GLY A 123 -1.78 18.19 1.99
N TRP A 124 -1.36 16.92 2.14
CA TRP A 124 -0.17 16.40 1.46
C TRP A 124 -0.36 16.31 -0.06
N GLY A 125 0.74 16.21 -0.80
CA GLY A 125 0.75 16.10 -2.26
C GLY A 125 0.32 17.35 -3.04
N SER A 126 -0.20 18.39 -2.37
CA SER A 126 -0.67 19.63 -3.03
C SER A 126 0.44 20.46 -3.67
N GLN A 127 1.70 20.19 -3.32
CA GLN A 127 2.89 20.81 -3.90
C GLN A 127 3.27 20.25 -5.28
N TYR A 128 2.76 19.08 -5.66
CA TYR A 128 3.06 18.43 -6.93
C TYR A 128 2.09 18.86 -8.04
N SER A 129 2.47 18.59 -9.29
CA SER A 129 1.57 18.77 -10.43
C SER A 129 0.31 17.89 -10.27
N PRO A 130 -0.89 18.37 -10.66
CA PRO A 130 -2.11 17.55 -10.64
C PRO A 130 -2.00 16.22 -11.39
N ASP A 131 -1.18 16.16 -12.45
CA ASP A 131 -0.99 14.96 -13.28
C ASP A 131 -0.07 13.92 -12.62
N GLU A 132 0.76 14.34 -11.66
CA GLU A 132 1.77 13.50 -11.00
C GLU A 132 1.38 13.12 -9.57
N ARG A 133 0.52 13.93 -8.92
CA ARG A 133 0.15 13.73 -7.52
C ARG A 133 -0.72 12.49 -7.33
N THR A 134 -0.44 11.76 -6.26
CA THR A 134 -1.23 10.61 -5.78
C THR A 134 -2.21 11.05 -4.71
N GLY A 135 -2.99 12.09 -5.00
CA GLY A 135 -3.88 12.72 -4.03
C GLY A 135 -3.10 13.25 -2.83
N GLU A 136 -3.41 12.74 -1.64
CA GLU A 136 -2.79 13.11 -0.36
C GLU A 136 -1.84 12.03 0.18
N TRP A 137 -1.40 11.11 -0.68
CA TRP A 137 -0.45 10.06 -0.33
C TRP A 137 0.99 10.51 -0.56
N GLU A 138 1.84 10.27 0.43
CA GLU A 138 3.30 10.27 0.27
C GLU A 138 3.83 8.85 0.53
N PHE A 139 5.02 8.57 0.00
CA PHE A 139 5.63 7.24 0.03
C PHE A 139 7.05 7.31 0.59
N GLN A 140 7.48 6.23 1.25
CA GLN A 140 8.86 6.04 1.69
C GLN A 140 9.23 4.56 1.70
N ALA A 141 10.51 4.27 1.46
CA ALA A 141 11.07 2.93 1.63
C ALA A 141 12.00 2.87 2.84
N PHE A 142 11.99 1.73 3.51
CA PHE A 142 12.82 1.46 4.68
C PHE A 142 13.59 0.15 4.49
N THR A 143 14.76 0.09 5.08
CA THR A 143 15.60 -1.11 5.16
C THR A 143 14.97 -2.15 6.10
N PRO A 144 15.45 -3.41 6.12
CA PRO A 144 15.03 -4.41 7.11
C PRO A 144 15.22 -3.94 8.56
N ASP A 145 16.21 -3.08 8.81
CA ASP A 145 16.47 -2.46 10.12
C ASP A 145 15.51 -1.30 10.46
N ARG A 146 14.50 -1.06 9.61
CA ARG A 146 13.47 -0.01 9.76
C ARG A 146 14.00 1.42 9.63
N GLU A 147 15.20 1.57 9.11
CA GLU A 147 15.81 2.86 8.79
C GLU A 147 15.41 3.32 7.40
N VAL A 148 15.41 4.64 7.15
CA VAL A 148 15.11 5.17 5.82
C VAL A 148 16.13 4.64 4.81
N MET A 149 15.64 4.06 3.72
CA MET A 149 16.48 3.56 2.63
C MET A 149 16.97 4.74 1.79
N ALA A 150 18.26 5.06 1.87
CA ALA A 150 18.84 6.24 1.21
C ALA A 150 19.16 6.04 -0.27
N ASP A 151 19.21 4.79 -0.75
CA ASP A 151 19.52 4.39 -2.11
C ASP A 151 18.35 3.62 -2.75
N GLY A 152 18.53 3.18 -3.99
CA GLY A 152 17.55 2.36 -4.70
C GLY A 152 16.15 3.00 -4.72
N ILE A 153 15.15 2.22 -4.28
CA ILE A 153 13.73 2.59 -4.26
C ILE A 153 13.39 3.67 -3.22
N GLY A 154 14.19 3.85 -2.16
CA GLY A 154 14.01 4.93 -1.18
C GLY A 154 14.80 6.21 -1.49
N GLY A 155 15.85 6.08 -2.30
CA GLY A 155 16.66 7.18 -2.81
C GLY A 155 16.17 7.68 -4.17
N GLN A 156 17.02 7.55 -5.18
CA GLN A 156 16.82 8.15 -6.50
C GLN A 156 15.61 7.59 -7.25
N ALA A 157 15.10 6.41 -6.89
CA ALA A 157 13.95 5.80 -7.55
C ALA A 157 12.61 5.98 -6.79
N ILE A 158 12.55 6.81 -5.75
CA ILE A 158 11.34 7.03 -4.94
C ILE A 158 10.14 7.55 -5.77
N GLY A 159 10.41 8.33 -6.83
CA GLY A 159 9.37 8.79 -7.78
C GLY A 159 8.61 7.64 -8.47
N GLY A 160 9.21 6.45 -8.53
CA GLY A 160 8.58 5.25 -9.08
C GLY A 160 7.32 4.82 -8.34
N CYS A 161 7.26 5.03 -7.01
CA CYS A 161 6.07 4.77 -6.20
C CYS A 161 4.87 5.61 -6.68
N TYR A 162 5.08 6.92 -6.82
CA TYR A 162 4.06 7.87 -7.27
C TYR A 162 3.58 7.55 -8.68
N THR A 163 4.50 7.27 -9.59
CA THR A 163 4.17 6.98 -11.00
C THR A 163 3.34 5.71 -11.16
N CYS A 164 3.68 4.65 -10.41
CA CYS A 164 2.92 3.40 -10.44
C CYS A 164 1.52 3.58 -9.83
N HIS A 165 1.41 4.33 -8.74
CA HIS A 165 0.15 4.53 -8.03
C HIS A 165 -0.77 5.59 -8.67
N ALA A 166 -0.24 6.54 -9.45
CA ALA A 166 -1.01 7.63 -10.06
C ALA A 166 -2.20 7.13 -10.90
N ASN A 167 -2.06 5.97 -11.57
CA ASN A 167 -3.12 5.37 -12.40
C ASN A 167 -4.23 4.68 -11.60
N GLN A 168 -4.15 4.67 -10.26
CA GLN A 168 -5.10 4.02 -9.36
C GLN A 168 -6.06 5.00 -8.68
N GLU A 169 -6.28 6.21 -9.21
CA GLU A 169 -7.13 7.24 -8.59
C GLU A 169 -8.52 6.71 -8.18
N ARG A 170 -9.18 5.91 -9.05
CA ARG A 170 -10.49 5.30 -8.75
C ARG A 170 -10.48 4.36 -7.54
N ASN A 171 -9.31 3.83 -7.22
CA ASN A 171 -9.03 2.92 -6.11
C ASN A 171 -8.25 3.64 -5.01
N GLN A 172 -8.42 4.97 -4.89
CA GLN A 172 -7.76 5.82 -3.91
C GLN A 172 -6.24 5.68 -3.91
N TYR A 173 -5.67 5.50 -5.10
CA TYR A 173 -4.25 5.29 -5.34
C TYR A 173 -3.68 3.98 -4.75
N MET A 174 -4.52 3.00 -4.41
CA MET A 174 -4.07 1.71 -3.87
C MET A 174 -4.19 0.59 -4.91
N ASN A 175 -3.09 -0.13 -5.14
CA ASN A 175 -3.10 -1.33 -5.98
C ASN A 175 -3.84 -2.51 -5.31
N SER A 176 -3.87 -2.54 -3.98
CA SER A 176 -4.52 -3.60 -3.18
C SER A 176 -5.93 -3.22 -2.67
N PHE A 177 -6.57 -2.22 -3.29
CA PHE A 177 -7.88 -1.71 -2.87
C PHE A 177 -8.96 -2.81 -2.82
N ASP A 178 -9.01 -3.66 -3.84
CA ASP A 178 -10.00 -4.74 -3.91
C ASP A 178 -9.81 -5.77 -2.80
N GLN A 179 -8.56 -6.08 -2.41
CA GLN A 179 -8.29 -6.97 -1.27
C GLN A 179 -8.78 -6.36 0.03
N MET A 180 -8.58 -5.04 0.23
CA MET A 180 -9.12 -4.36 1.41
C MET A 180 -10.66 -4.35 1.42
N LYS A 181 -11.27 -4.18 0.24
CA LYS A 181 -12.73 -4.20 0.08
C LYS A 181 -13.33 -5.57 0.38
N GLU A 182 -12.64 -6.64 0.00
CA GLU A 182 -13.09 -8.02 0.19
C GLU A 182 -12.70 -8.59 1.57
N PHE A 183 -11.94 -7.86 2.38
CA PHE A 183 -11.42 -8.33 3.67
C PHE A 183 -12.53 -8.71 4.67
N ASP A 184 -12.46 -9.90 5.24
CA ASP A 184 -13.42 -10.34 6.27
C ASP A 184 -13.06 -9.78 7.66
N LEU A 185 -13.68 -8.66 8.02
CA LEU A 185 -13.53 -8.04 9.34
C LEU A 185 -14.13 -8.87 10.48
N GLU A 186 -15.14 -9.70 10.22
CA GLU A 186 -15.80 -10.51 11.24
C GLU A 186 -14.89 -11.67 11.66
N GLU A 187 -14.34 -12.39 10.68
CA GLU A 187 -13.36 -13.46 10.90
C GLU A 187 -12.15 -12.92 11.66
N PHE A 188 -11.59 -11.79 11.22
CA PHE A 188 -10.47 -11.13 11.91
C PHE A 188 -10.78 -10.80 13.37
N THR A 189 -12.00 -10.32 13.67
CA THR A 189 -12.41 -9.97 15.04
C THR A 189 -12.52 -11.22 15.91
N GLN A 190 -13.09 -12.30 15.38
CA GLN A 190 -13.23 -13.57 16.10
C GLN A 190 -11.86 -14.19 16.41
N LEU A 191 -10.93 -14.21 15.44
CA LEU A 191 -9.57 -14.70 15.64
C LEU A 191 -8.82 -13.90 16.71
N LYS A 192 -8.95 -12.57 16.70
CA LYS A 192 -8.35 -11.71 17.72
C LYS A 192 -8.94 -11.97 19.10
N ASN A 193 -10.26 -12.08 19.21
CA ASN A 193 -10.93 -12.36 20.48
C ASN A 193 -10.54 -13.74 21.04
N ASN A 194 -10.55 -14.79 20.22
CA ASN A 194 -10.14 -16.14 20.63
C ASN A 194 -8.67 -16.21 21.08
N SER A 195 -7.80 -15.43 20.44
CA SER A 195 -6.38 -15.30 20.84
C SER A 195 -6.20 -14.51 22.15
N THR A 196 -7.15 -13.65 22.50
CA THR A 196 -7.12 -12.84 23.74
C THR A 196 -7.89 -13.50 24.89
N GLU A 197 -8.88 -14.34 24.58
CA GLU A 197 -9.73 -15.10 25.51
C GLU A 197 -9.20 -16.49 25.83
N THR A 198 -8.03 -16.87 25.35
CA THR A 198 -7.31 -18.03 25.89
C THR A 198 -6.49 -17.56 27.09
N PRO A 199 -7.00 -17.61 28.34
CA PRO A 199 -6.06 -17.75 29.44
C PRO A 199 -5.29 -19.03 29.15
N ILE A 200 -3.98 -19.01 29.35
CA ILE A 200 -3.21 -20.23 29.58
C ILE A 200 -3.69 -20.80 30.93
N ALA A 201 -4.97 -21.16 31.01
CA ALA A 201 -5.55 -21.92 32.08
C ALA A 201 -5.30 -23.36 31.68
N ALA A 202 -4.32 -23.95 32.36
CA ALA A 202 -4.09 -25.38 32.50
C ALA A 202 -4.68 -26.23 31.37
N ILE A 203 -3.86 -26.57 30.39
CA ILE A 203 -4.09 -27.77 29.60
C ILE A 203 -4.17 -28.91 30.63
N HIS A 204 -5.37 -29.33 31.01
CA HIS A 204 -5.55 -30.53 31.81
C HIS A 204 -5.15 -31.69 30.92
N THR A 205 -3.95 -32.24 31.17
CA THR A 205 -3.37 -33.39 30.47
C THR A 205 -4.10 -34.71 30.79
N GLU A 206 -5.26 -34.65 31.42
CA GLU A 206 -6.00 -35.78 31.98
C GLU A 206 -6.92 -36.44 30.93
N ASP A 207 -7.22 -35.73 29.82
CA ASP A 207 -8.05 -36.21 28.72
C ASP A 207 -7.26 -36.53 27.43
N TRP A 208 -5.95 -36.31 27.41
CA TRP A 208 -5.09 -36.92 26.40
C TRP A 208 -4.97 -38.41 26.74
N LYS A 209 -5.90 -39.23 26.23
CA LYS A 209 -5.64 -40.66 26.07
C LYS A 209 -4.69 -40.82 24.90
N VAL A 210 -3.38 -40.96 25.18
CA VAL A 210 -2.53 -41.78 24.30
C VAL A 210 -3.25 -43.11 24.22
N SER A 211 -3.74 -43.51 23.06
CA SER A 211 -4.18 -44.87 22.87
C SER A 211 -2.96 -45.77 23.13
N GLU A 212 -3.01 -46.53 24.22
CA GLU A 212 -2.20 -47.73 24.41
C GLU A 212 -2.50 -48.68 23.25
N LEU A 213 -1.79 -48.49 22.15
CA LEU A 213 -1.83 -49.36 20.98
C LEU A 213 -0.45 -49.96 20.74
N PHE A 214 0.24 -50.43 21.78
CA PHE A 214 1.43 -51.27 21.58
C PHE A 214 1.63 -52.42 22.58
N THR A 215 0.61 -52.81 23.36
CA THR A 215 0.69 -54.03 24.19
C THR A 215 0.26 -55.31 23.45
N GLN A 216 0.03 -55.24 22.13
CA GLN A 216 -0.35 -56.43 21.34
C GLN A 216 0.54 -56.75 20.14
N MET A 217 1.79 -56.26 20.13
CA MET A 217 2.82 -56.67 19.15
C MET A 217 4.11 -57.16 19.81
N ILE A 218 4.00 -57.94 20.89
CA ILE A 218 5.10 -58.81 21.35
C ILE A 218 4.60 -60.26 21.33
N ASN A 219 4.40 -60.80 20.13
CA ASN A 219 4.50 -62.24 19.89
C ASN A 219 4.53 -62.53 18.39
N SER A 220 5.65 -62.25 17.74
CA SER A 220 6.13 -63.14 16.70
C SER A 220 7.64 -63.02 16.57
N LYS A 221 8.27 -64.17 16.71
CA LYS A 221 9.67 -64.46 16.45
C LYS A 221 9.99 -64.25 14.96
N ASP A 222 11.22 -63.79 14.74
CA ASP A 222 12.17 -64.27 13.72
C ASP A 222 12.32 -63.56 12.35
N VAL A 223 13.61 -63.46 11.97
CA VAL A 223 14.24 -63.29 10.64
C VAL A 223 14.50 -61.89 10.03
N ASN A 224 15.79 -61.51 10.08
CA ASN A 224 16.66 -60.85 9.08
C ASN A 224 16.07 -59.84 8.06
N LYS A 225 16.66 -58.63 7.99
CA LYS A 225 17.68 -58.20 6.98
C LYS A 225 17.55 -56.71 6.58
N VAL A 226 18.70 -56.02 6.60
CA VAL A 226 19.14 -54.79 5.89
C VAL A 226 18.73 -53.41 6.44
N GLU A 227 19.77 -52.64 6.75
CA GLU A 227 19.88 -51.20 7.00
C GLU A 227 18.98 -50.30 6.14
N SER A 228 18.19 -49.47 6.81
CA SER A 228 18.07 -48.05 6.49
C SER A 228 18.08 -47.30 7.81
N ASN A 229 18.86 -46.21 7.91
CA ASN A 229 18.95 -45.38 9.12
C ASN A 229 17.61 -44.65 9.33
N VAL A 230 16.67 -45.36 9.94
CA VAL A 230 15.42 -44.82 10.46
C VAL A 230 15.74 -44.39 11.89
N ILE A 231 15.96 -43.09 12.07
CA ILE A 231 16.01 -42.47 13.40
C ILE A 231 14.69 -42.81 14.10
N ASP A 232 14.81 -43.45 15.26
CA ASP A 232 13.70 -43.97 16.05
C ASP A 232 12.74 -42.84 16.46
N GLY A 233 11.46 -43.16 16.67
CA GLY A 233 10.43 -42.18 16.98
C GLY A 233 10.71 -41.39 18.26
N GLU A 234 11.40 -42.02 19.21
CA GLU A 234 11.83 -41.41 20.46
C GLU A 234 12.95 -40.37 20.23
N GLU A 235 13.96 -40.70 19.42
CA GLU A 235 15.06 -39.79 19.07
C GLU A 235 14.58 -38.56 18.26
N LYS A 236 13.58 -38.74 17.38
CA LYS A 236 12.96 -37.59 16.67
C LYS A 236 12.19 -36.65 17.60
N ALA A 237 11.52 -37.19 18.60
CA ALA A 237 10.75 -36.39 19.56
C ALA A 237 11.70 -35.54 20.44
N GLU A 238 12.82 -36.12 20.86
CA GLU A 238 13.87 -35.40 21.59
C GLU A 238 14.48 -34.27 20.75
N ILE A 239 14.78 -34.52 19.47
CA ILE A 239 15.30 -33.48 18.56
C ILE A 239 14.31 -32.33 18.38
N ILE A 240 13.01 -32.64 18.23
CA ILE A 240 11.98 -31.60 18.09
C ILE A 240 11.86 -30.78 19.39
N GLN A 241 11.89 -31.44 20.56
CA GLN A 241 11.87 -30.74 21.84
C GLN A 241 13.09 -29.84 22.05
N ASP A 242 14.28 -30.31 21.67
CA ASP A 242 15.52 -29.53 21.78
C ASP A 242 15.49 -28.29 20.88
N ILE A 243 15.01 -28.42 19.64
CA ILE A 243 14.86 -27.30 18.71
C ILE A 243 13.86 -26.27 19.26
N LEU A 244 12.70 -26.71 19.75
CA LEU A 244 11.69 -25.81 20.30
C LEU A 244 12.18 -25.09 21.57
N LEU A 245 12.91 -25.80 22.44
CA LEU A 245 13.52 -25.22 23.63
C LEU A 245 14.58 -24.18 23.26
N ASN A 246 15.39 -24.46 22.26
CA ASN A 246 16.44 -23.55 21.80
C ASN A 246 15.86 -22.29 21.12
N MET A 247 14.79 -22.45 20.32
CA MET A 247 14.04 -21.30 19.78
C MET A 247 13.43 -20.44 20.90
N TYR A 248 12.83 -21.07 21.91
CA TYR A 248 12.27 -20.38 23.06
C TYR A 248 13.33 -19.60 23.86
N LEU A 249 14.48 -20.24 24.15
CA LEU A 249 15.58 -19.62 24.87
C LEU A 249 16.23 -18.48 24.09
N THR A 250 16.42 -18.65 22.78
CA THR A 250 16.98 -17.60 21.91
C THR A 250 16.06 -16.37 21.90
N HIS A 251 14.75 -16.59 21.78
CA HIS A 251 13.76 -15.51 21.81
C HIS A 251 13.67 -14.85 23.19
N TYR A 252 13.81 -15.62 24.28
CA TYR A 252 13.77 -15.08 25.64
C TYR A 252 15.03 -14.30 26.01
N LEU A 253 16.21 -14.72 25.54
CA LEU A 253 17.49 -14.06 25.82
C LEU A 253 17.67 -12.75 25.04
N GLN A 254 17.11 -12.63 23.83
CA GLN A 254 17.05 -11.36 23.10
C GLN A 254 16.27 -10.26 23.84
N LYS A 255 15.36 -10.63 24.76
CA LYS A 255 14.54 -9.69 25.53
C LYS A 255 15.24 -9.09 26.76
N PHE A 256 16.46 -9.54 27.08
CA PHE A 256 17.23 -9.06 28.24
C PHE A 256 18.47 -8.23 27.87
N GLU A 257 18.77 -8.03 26.58
CA GLU A 257 19.90 -7.20 26.11
C GLU A 257 19.51 -5.97 25.28
N SER A 258 18.22 -5.63 25.13
CA SER A 258 17.79 -4.37 24.50
C SER A 258 16.49 -3.81 25.09
#